data_AF-A0A410RFP5-F1
#
_entry.id   AF-A0A410RFP5-F1
#
_cell.length_a   1.000
_cell.length_b   1.000
_cell.length_c   1.000
_cell.angle_alpha   90.00
_cell.angle_beta   90.00
_cell.angle_gamma   90.00
#
_symmetry.space_group_name_H-M   'P 1'
#
loop_
_entity.id
_entity.type
_entity.pdbx_description
1 polymer ?
#
loop_
_entity_poly.entity_id
_entity_poly.type
_entity_poly.pdbx_seq_one_letter_code
_entity_poly.pdbx_strand_id
1 'polypeptide(L)'
;AIVAAKMEVRPLLLALLLTLACVTLGTGKPDTHDEDHEDHHDNQDDHDDHMEDYLKIDHRLDKLTSRIQKIKKKIERRTDPRIITRARSLRARVQNIEGSGCGDEFQCGGTEPECQPYLFICDGHKDCRNGADEAFCELPTKKGDYFEGHMIWDICTQRKPDVLGFEITDVKSASYFTPVTKLHANVVLEYENALFDGHDSIPTSGTYHFGRHFLALTPPEDDRLGLYCQFDGYNMDRCEGFIAHEGSMDVCAEFIFVRKHDDHHIEQPDHHFFDEYHEEDHH
;
A
#
# COMPACT_ATOMS: atom_id res chain seq x y z
N ALA A 1 9.51 12.83 -36.53
CA ALA A 1 10.92 13.03 -36.19
C ALA A 1 11.07 12.94 -34.68
N ILE A 2 11.43 11.76 -34.17
CA ILE A 2 11.62 11.51 -32.74
C ILE A 2 13.12 11.62 -32.48
N VAL A 3 13.52 12.62 -31.70
CA VAL A 3 14.92 12.85 -31.31
C VAL A 3 15.21 11.97 -30.10
N ALA A 4 16.14 11.04 -30.27
CA ALA A 4 16.69 10.19 -29.23
C ALA A 4 17.61 11.01 -28.31
N ALA A 5 17.34 10.98 -27.00
CA ALA A 5 18.25 11.48 -25.99
C ALA A 5 19.30 10.41 -25.66
N LYS A 6 20.56 10.74 -25.95
CA LYS A 6 21.75 9.90 -25.75
C LYS A 6 22.28 10.16 -24.33
N MET A 7 22.17 9.19 -23.42
CA MET A 7 22.83 9.24 -22.11
C MET A 7 24.28 8.77 -22.25
N GLU A 8 25.23 9.70 -22.08
CA GLU A 8 26.66 9.39 -21.96
C GLU A 8 26.96 8.74 -20.60
N VAL A 9 27.42 7.49 -20.63
CA VAL A 9 27.89 6.75 -19.45
C VAL A 9 29.36 7.10 -19.22
N ARG A 10 29.68 7.60 -18.02
CA ARG A 10 31.03 8.02 -17.61
C ARG A 10 32.02 6.82 -17.59
N PRO A 11 33.28 7.02 -17.99
CA PRO A 11 34.28 5.95 -18.21
C PRO A 11 34.75 5.21 -16.93
N LEU A 12 34.31 5.62 -15.75
CA LEU A 12 34.63 4.96 -14.47
C LEU A 12 33.83 3.67 -14.23
N LEU A 13 32.65 3.52 -14.85
CA LEU A 13 31.81 2.32 -14.68
C LEU A 13 32.31 1.13 -15.52
N LEU A 14 33.02 1.38 -16.62
CA LEU A 14 33.55 0.33 -17.49
C LEU A 14 34.77 -0.37 -16.85
N ALA A 15 35.54 0.34 -16.03
CA ALA A 15 36.70 -0.22 -15.33
C ALA A 15 36.29 -1.17 -14.19
N LEU A 16 35.12 -0.95 -13.57
CA LEU A 16 34.64 -1.78 -12.46
C LEU A 16 34.06 -3.13 -12.91
N LEU A 17 33.57 -3.21 -14.16
CA LEU A 17 32.99 -4.44 -14.73
C LEU A 17 34.05 -5.41 -15.26
N LEU A 18 35.26 -4.94 -15.58
CA LEU A 18 36.34 -5.80 -16.09
C LEU A 18 37.09 -6.57 -15.00
N THR A 19 37.00 -6.15 -13.72
CA THR A 19 37.66 -6.85 -12.61
C THR A 19 36.83 -8.01 -12.04
N LEU A 20 35.52 -8.06 -12.30
CA LEU A 20 34.66 -9.15 -11.82
C LEU A 20 34.66 -10.39 -12.75
N ALA A 21 35.22 -10.31 -13.96
CA ALA A 21 35.17 -11.38 -14.95
C ALA A 21 36.36 -12.37 -14.91
N CYS A 22 37.34 -12.20 -14.01
CA CYS A 22 38.53 -13.05 -13.97
C CYS A 22 38.55 -14.14 -12.88
N VAL A 23 37.46 -14.34 -12.12
CA VAL A 23 37.46 -15.30 -10.98
C VAL A 23 36.70 -16.60 -11.25
N THR A 24 36.23 -16.86 -12.48
CA THR A 24 35.63 -18.15 -12.81
C THR A 24 36.29 -18.80 -14.02
N LEU A 25 36.75 -20.04 -13.79
CA LEU A 25 37.14 -21.10 -14.74
C LEU A 25 38.65 -21.32 -14.94
N GLY A 26 39.14 -22.41 -14.34
CA GLY A 26 40.41 -23.08 -14.64
C GLY A 26 40.51 -24.38 -13.82
N THR A 27 39.66 -25.37 -14.07
CA THR A 27 40.00 -26.65 -14.74
C THR A 27 41.22 -27.36 -14.17
N GLY A 28 40.97 -28.42 -13.39
CA GLY A 28 41.98 -29.34 -12.91
C GLY A 28 42.51 -30.30 -13.98
N LYS A 29 43.73 -30.79 -13.73
CA LYS A 29 44.29 -32.00 -14.32
C LYS A 29 45.22 -32.66 -13.28
N PRO A 30 45.25 -34.00 -13.16
CA PRO A 30 46.03 -34.69 -12.13
C PRO A 30 47.39 -35.09 -12.69
N ASP A 31 48.45 -34.84 -11.94
CA ASP A 31 49.76 -35.48 -12.16
C ASP A 31 50.26 -36.03 -10.83
N THR A 32 50.56 -37.32 -10.87
CA THR A 32 51.24 -38.17 -9.90
C THR A 32 52.62 -37.63 -9.55
N HIS A 33 53.07 -37.77 -8.29
CA HIS A 33 54.38 -38.37 -7.95
C HIS A 33 54.56 -38.50 -6.43
N ASP A 34 54.76 -39.76 -6.04
CA ASP A 34 55.66 -40.34 -5.04
C ASP A 34 55.96 -39.61 -3.72
N GLU A 35 55.72 -40.37 -2.65
CA GLU A 35 56.16 -40.15 -1.28
C GLU A 35 57.70 -40.10 -1.21
N ASP A 36 58.24 -38.97 -0.77
CA ASP A 36 59.54 -38.92 -0.11
C ASP A 36 59.39 -38.07 1.16
N HIS A 37 59.43 -38.77 2.29
CA HIS A 37 59.56 -38.19 3.62
C HIS A 37 60.98 -37.61 3.76
N GLU A 38 61.11 -36.29 3.83
CA GLU A 38 62.28 -35.65 4.42
C GLU A 38 61.87 -34.82 5.63
N ASP A 39 62.34 -35.29 6.78
CA ASP A 39 62.27 -34.62 8.06
C ASP A 39 63.01 -33.27 8.02
N HIS A 40 62.24 -32.18 8.09
CA HIS A 40 62.74 -30.89 8.55
C HIS A 40 62.06 -30.54 9.87
N HIS A 41 62.73 -30.92 10.96
CA HIS A 41 62.68 -30.13 12.18
C HIS A 41 63.25 -28.74 11.88
N ASP A 42 62.46 -27.68 12.07
CA ASP A 42 62.83 -26.52 12.90
C ASP A 42 61.80 -25.37 12.81
N ASN A 43 61.37 -24.95 14.01
CA ASN A 43 60.82 -23.64 14.39
C ASN A 43 59.48 -23.18 13.76
N GLN A 44 58.38 -23.37 14.50
CA GLN A 44 57.16 -22.59 14.28
C GLN A 44 56.42 -22.29 15.59
N ASP A 45 57.07 -21.55 16.50
CA ASP A 45 56.50 -21.11 17.79
C ASP A 45 56.09 -19.61 17.80
N ASP A 46 55.80 -18.97 16.65
CA ASP A 46 55.47 -17.53 16.60
C ASP A 46 54.29 -17.16 15.66
N HIS A 47 53.35 -18.08 15.40
CA HIS A 47 52.17 -17.77 14.56
C HIS A 47 50.81 -17.88 15.26
N ASP A 48 50.78 -18.25 16.54
CA ASP A 48 49.52 -18.46 17.27
C ASP A 48 48.96 -17.16 17.91
N ASP A 49 49.82 -16.20 18.27
CA ASP A 49 49.40 -14.99 18.98
C ASP A 49 48.51 -14.05 18.16
N HIS A 50 48.69 -14.01 16.84
CA HIS A 50 47.88 -13.13 15.99
C HIS A 50 46.48 -13.70 15.71
N MET A 51 46.30 -15.03 15.77
CA MET A 51 45.02 -15.66 15.50
C MET A 51 43.97 -15.28 16.56
N GLU A 52 44.37 -15.21 17.83
CA GLU A 52 43.49 -14.82 18.93
C GLU A 52 43.00 -13.36 18.79
N ASP A 53 43.87 -12.48 18.30
CA ASP A 53 43.53 -11.06 18.07
C ASP A 53 42.56 -10.89 16.89
N TYR A 54 42.72 -11.65 15.81
CA TYR A 54 41.74 -11.67 14.71
C TYR A 54 40.37 -12.16 15.18
N LEU A 55 40.32 -13.22 15.99
CA LEU A 55 39.06 -13.74 16.55
C LEU A 55 38.34 -12.72 17.45
N LYS A 56 39.08 -11.93 18.24
CA LYS A 56 38.52 -10.85 19.05
C LYS A 56 37.92 -9.74 18.19
N ILE A 57 38.53 -9.42 17.06
CA ILE A 57 38.03 -8.43 16.11
C ILE A 57 36.75 -8.94 15.43
N ASP A 58 36.72 -10.19 15.00
CA ASP A 58 35.54 -10.82 14.37
C ASP A 58 34.35 -10.83 15.32
N HIS A 59 34.54 -11.26 16.57
CA HIS A 59 33.47 -11.22 17.56
C HIS A 59 32.93 -9.80 17.82
N ARG A 60 33.81 -8.77 17.79
CA ARG A 60 33.39 -7.37 17.90
C ARG A 60 32.61 -6.92 16.67
N LEU A 61 33.00 -7.34 15.48
CA LEU A 61 32.29 -7.08 14.23
C LEU A 61 30.90 -7.73 14.25
N ASP A 62 30.78 -8.98 14.69
CA ASP A 62 29.49 -9.67 14.82
C ASP A 62 28.55 -8.98 15.81
N LYS A 63 29.09 -8.55 16.95
CA LYS A 63 28.33 -7.78 17.94
C LYS A 63 27.88 -6.42 17.38
N LEU A 64 28.70 -5.76 16.59
CA LEU A 64 28.33 -4.51 15.92
C LEU A 64 27.25 -4.74 14.86
N THR A 65 27.41 -5.78 14.03
CA THR A 65 26.46 -6.16 12.99
C THR A 65 25.10 -6.49 13.60
N SER A 66 25.04 -7.32 14.65
CA SER A 66 23.78 -7.64 15.32
C SER A 66 23.10 -6.41 15.95
N ARG A 67 23.87 -5.47 16.52
CA ARG A 67 23.32 -4.20 17.03
C ARG A 67 22.76 -3.31 15.92
N ILE A 68 23.46 -3.20 14.79
CA ILE A 68 22.99 -2.45 13.62
C ILE A 68 21.71 -3.07 13.08
N GLN A 69 21.64 -4.40 12.95
CA GLN A 69 20.42 -5.09 12.51
C GLN A 69 19.24 -4.86 13.46
N LYS A 70 19.48 -4.87 14.78
CA LYS A 70 18.44 -4.55 15.78
C LYS A 70 17.92 -3.12 15.63
N ILE A 71 18.81 -2.15 15.38
CA ILE A 71 18.40 -0.76 15.14
C ILE A 71 17.63 -0.63 13.83
N LYS A 72 18.11 -1.26 12.75
CA LYS A 72 17.43 -1.31 11.45
C LYS A 72 16.00 -1.83 11.61
N LYS A 73 15.82 -2.99 12.24
CA LYS A 73 14.49 -3.57 12.52
C LYS A 73 13.60 -2.64 13.34
N LYS A 74 14.15 -1.93 14.34
CA LYS A 74 13.40 -0.95 15.13
C LYS A 74 12.94 0.26 14.31
N ILE A 75 13.79 0.73 13.40
CA ILE A 75 13.45 1.83 12.49
C ILE A 75 12.38 1.36 11.52
N GLU A 76 12.59 0.21 10.85
CA GLU A 76 11.64 -0.38 9.91
C GLU A 76 10.26 -0.57 10.54
N ARG A 77 10.20 -1.07 11.78
CA ARG A 77 8.94 -1.21 12.53
C ARG A 77 8.26 0.12 12.82
N ARG A 78 9.01 1.22 13.01
CA ARG A 78 8.42 2.55 13.29
C ARG A 78 8.03 3.29 12.01
N THR A 79 8.69 2.98 10.91
CA THR A 79 8.43 3.59 9.59
C THR A 79 7.55 2.72 8.71
N ASP A 80 7.04 1.59 9.21
CA ASP A 80 6.15 0.70 8.47
C ASP A 80 4.91 1.50 8.01
N PRO A 81 4.68 1.64 6.70
CA PRO A 81 3.54 2.38 6.16
C PRO A 81 2.21 1.87 6.71
N ARG A 82 2.07 0.56 6.94
CA ARG A 82 0.83 -0.05 7.44
C ARG A 82 0.48 0.43 8.84
N ILE A 83 1.49 0.60 9.70
CA ILE A 83 1.32 1.12 11.06
C ILE A 83 0.93 2.59 11.02
N ILE A 84 1.58 3.37 10.16
CA ILE A 84 1.28 4.79 9.97
C ILE A 84 -0.15 4.97 9.45
N THR A 85 -0.56 4.21 8.42
CA THR A 85 -1.92 4.23 7.86
C THR A 85 -2.95 3.86 8.91
N ARG A 86 -2.72 2.80 9.70
CA ARG A 86 -3.65 2.41 10.79
C ARG A 86 -3.78 3.50 11.85
N ALA A 87 -2.68 4.13 12.25
CA ALA A 87 -2.71 5.22 13.22
C ALA A 87 -3.47 6.45 12.68
N ARG A 88 -3.30 6.77 11.40
CA ARG A 88 -4.02 7.87 10.74
C ARG A 88 -5.52 7.56 10.56
N SER A 89 -5.86 6.35 10.13
CA SER A 89 -7.25 5.88 10.06
C SER A 89 -7.94 5.96 11.43
N LEU A 90 -7.25 5.56 12.51
CA LEU A 90 -7.79 5.72 13.86
C LEU A 90 -8.03 7.21 14.20
N ARG A 91 -7.10 8.09 13.83
CA ARG A 91 -7.26 9.54 14.03
C ARG A 91 -8.47 10.08 13.27
N ALA A 92 -8.69 9.67 12.02
CA ALA A 92 -9.86 10.07 11.23
C ALA A 92 -11.17 9.65 11.92
N ARG A 93 -11.22 8.41 12.44
CA ARG A 93 -12.39 7.91 13.17
C ARG A 93 -12.67 8.70 14.44
N VAL A 94 -11.64 9.07 15.20
CA VAL A 94 -11.78 9.93 16.38
C VAL A 94 -12.29 11.31 15.97
N GLN A 95 -11.73 11.89 14.91
CA GLN A 95 -12.14 13.20 14.40
C GLN A 95 -13.59 13.23 13.92
N ASN A 96 -14.10 12.15 13.33
CA ASN A 96 -15.51 12.04 12.94
C ASN A 96 -16.46 12.08 14.15
N ILE A 97 -16.00 11.64 15.33
CA ILE A 97 -16.79 11.66 16.57
C ILE A 97 -16.67 13.01 17.28
N GLU A 98 -15.46 13.54 17.37
CA GLU A 98 -15.18 14.82 18.04
C GLU A 98 -15.69 16.03 17.25
N GLY A 99 -15.81 15.87 15.92
CA GLY A 99 -16.10 16.95 14.98
C GLY A 99 -14.82 17.68 14.56
N SER A 100 -14.79 18.16 13.32
CA SER A 100 -13.64 18.85 12.71
C SER A 100 -13.45 20.29 13.20
N GLY A 101 -14.43 20.84 13.91
CA GLY A 101 -14.52 22.27 14.25
C GLY A 101 -14.84 23.18 13.06
N CYS A 102 -15.04 22.62 11.86
CA CYS A 102 -15.22 23.35 10.60
C CYS A 102 -16.61 23.18 9.96
N GLY A 103 -17.57 22.54 10.64
CA GLY A 103 -18.87 22.23 10.04
C GLY A 103 -18.69 21.42 8.75
N ASP A 104 -19.28 21.88 7.65
CA ASP A 104 -19.22 21.27 6.31
C ASP A 104 -18.02 21.75 5.47
N GLU A 105 -16.88 22.02 6.11
CA GLU A 105 -15.64 22.43 5.47
C GLU A 105 -14.48 21.47 5.82
N PHE A 106 -13.41 21.52 5.03
CA PHE A 106 -12.21 20.73 5.25
C PHE A 106 -11.33 21.38 6.32
N GLN A 107 -10.86 20.59 7.28
CA GLN A 107 -9.95 21.03 8.35
C GLN A 107 -8.50 20.79 7.94
N CYS A 108 -7.75 21.86 7.71
CA CYS A 108 -6.32 21.82 7.37
C CYS A 108 -5.46 21.17 8.47
N GLY A 109 -5.96 21.12 9.71
CA GLY A 109 -5.27 20.56 10.86
C GLY A 109 -4.05 21.39 11.27
N GLY A 110 -3.10 20.75 11.94
CA GLY A 110 -1.93 21.44 12.51
C GLY A 110 -2.21 22.10 13.87
N THR A 111 -1.35 23.03 14.26
CA THR A 111 -1.44 23.76 15.54
C THR A 111 -2.39 24.96 15.48
N GLU A 112 -2.62 25.49 14.29
CA GLU A 112 -3.58 26.56 14.00
C GLU A 112 -4.67 25.97 13.10
N PRO A 113 -5.85 25.64 13.64
CA PRO A 113 -6.93 25.08 12.83
C PRO A 113 -7.42 26.10 11.81
N GLU A 114 -7.59 25.65 10.58
CA GLU A 114 -8.05 26.44 9.44
C GLU A 114 -9.06 25.61 8.65
N CYS A 115 -10.12 26.26 8.20
CA CYS A 115 -11.21 25.64 7.47
C CYS A 115 -11.20 26.14 6.03
N GLN A 116 -11.23 25.21 5.07
CA GLN A 116 -11.26 25.52 3.64
C GLN A 116 -12.46 24.84 2.95
N PRO A 117 -13.09 25.48 1.95
CA PRO A 117 -14.15 24.85 1.18
C PRO A 117 -13.68 23.57 0.49
N TYR A 118 -14.54 22.56 0.39
CA TYR A 118 -14.18 21.28 -0.27
C TYR A 118 -13.78 21.41 -1.74
N LEU A 119 -14.18 22.50 -2.41
CA LEU A 119 -13.82 22.78 -3.80
C LEU A 119 -12.38 23.26 -3.96
N PHE A 120 -11.72 23.69 -2.89
CA PHE A 120 -10.31 24.13 -2.90
C PHE A 120 -9.37 22.99 -2.50
N ILE A 121 -9.91 21.79 -2.24
CA ILE A 121 -9.10 20.64 -1.90
C ILE A 121 -8.68 19.93 -3.18
N CYS A 122 -7.37 19.76 -3.35
CA CYS A 122 -6.77 19.15 -4.54
C CYS A 122 -7.10 19.91 -5.82
N ASP A 123 -7.12 21.24 -5.75
CA ASP A 123 -7.35 22.13 -6.89
C ASP A 123 -6.04 22.55 -7.58
N GLY A 124 -4.89 22.21 -6.98
CA GLY A 124 -3.55 22.55 -7.45
C GLY A 124 -2.98 23.84 -6.85
N HIS A 125 -3.74 24.52 -6.00
CA HIS A 125 -3.35 25.71 -5.27
C HIS A 125 -3.27 25.41 -3.76
N LYS A 126 -2.34 26.07 -3.07
CA LYS A 126 -2.19 25.91 -1.62
C LYS A 126 -2.99 27.00 -0.94
N ASP A 127 -4.16 26.64 -0.44
CA ASP A 127 -5.07 27.48 0.34
C ASP A 127 -4.87 27.29 1.84
N CYS A 128 -4.59 26.07 2.31
CA CYS A 128 -4.17 25.87 3.69
C CYS A 128 -2.77 26.46 3.93
N ARG A 129 -2.57 27.16 5.06
CA ARG A 129 -1.23 27.68 5.44
C ARG A 129 -0.15 26.60 5.52
N ASN A 130 -0.55 25.41 5.93
CA ASN A 130 0.32 24.24 6.04
C ASN A 130 0.36 23.39 4.75
N GLY A 131 -0.42 23.73 3.72
CA GLY A 131 -0.55 23.00 2.45
C GLY A 131 -1.19 21.61 2.58
N ALA A 132 -1.98 21.35 3.62
CA ALA A 132 -2.61 20.05 3.85
C ALA A 132 -3.68 19.68 2.82
N ASP A 133 -4.36 20.68 2.26
CA ASP A 133 -5.29 20.59 1.14
C ASP A 133 -4.68 19.93 -0.11
N GLU A 134 -3.39 20.15 -0.35
CA GLU A 134 -2.68 19.63 -1.53
C GLU A 134 -1.80 18.40 -1.24
N ALA A 135 -1.83 17.88 0.00
CA ALA A 135 -0.91 16.83 0.44
C ALA A 135 -1.38 15.39 0.11
N PHE A 136 -2.69 15.17 -0.03
CA PHE A 136 -3.28 13.83 -0.15
C PHE A 136 -4.29 13.73 -1.31
N CYS A 137 -3.84 14.08 -2.51
CA CYS A 137 -4.66 14.11 -3.73
C CYS A 137 -4.58 12.84 -4.57
N GLU A 138 -4.23 11.72 -3.94
CA GLU A 138 -4.20 10.42 -4.60
C GLU A 138 -5.62 9.86 -4.70
N LEU A 139 -6.04 9.55 -5.93
CA LEU A 139 -7.34 8.93 -6.17
C LEU A 139 -7.30 7.49 -5.64
N PRO A 140 -8.20 7.09 -4.72
CA PRO A 140 -8.25 5.72 -4.23
C PRO A 140 -8.56 4.72 -5.35
N THR A 141 -9.32 5.14 -6.36
CA THR A 141 -9.79 4.27 -7.43
C THR A 141 -9.00 4.46 -8.73
N LYS A 142 -8.51 3.36 -9.30
CA LYS A 142 -7.81 3.27 -10.58
C LYS A 142 -8.57 2.31 -11.49
N LYS A 143 -8.32 2.43 -12.79
CA LYS A 143 -8.87 1.51 -13.77
C LYS A 143 -8.46 0.07 -13.45
N GLY A 144 -9.44 -0.83 -13.40
CA GLY A 144 -9.30 -2.24 -13.06
C GLY A 144 -9.44 -2.55 -11.57
N ASP A 145 -9.59 -1.54 -10.71
CA ASP A 145 -9.81 -1.80 -9.29
C ASP A 145 -11.22 -2.36 -9.05
N TYR A 146 -11.28 -3.49 -8.34
CA TYR A 146 -12.52 -4.11 -7.89
C TYR A 146 -12.65 -4.00 -6.37
N PHE A 147 -13.82 -3.53 -5.92
CA PHE A 147 -14.19 -3.48 -4.51
C PHE A 147 -15.34 -4.44 -4.28
N GLU A 148 -15.14 -5.40 -3.39
CA GLU A 148 -16.17 -6.33 -2.93
C GLU A 148 -16.85 -5.73 -1.70
N GLY A 149 -18.17 -5.60 -1.75
CA GLY A 149 -19.00 -5.08 -0.68
C GLY A 149 -19.71 -6.20 0.06
N HIS A 150 -19.51 -6.21 1.38
CA HIS A 150 -20.23 -7.08 2.30
C HIS A 150 -21.43 -6.35 2.89
N MET A 151 -22.61 -6.93 2.77
CA MET A 151 -23.86 -6.34 3.25
C MET A 151 -23.90 -6.30 4.79
N ILE A 152 -24.24 -5.13 5.35
CA ILE A 152 -24.60 -4.99 6.77
C ILE A 152 -26.13 -5.11 6.91
N TRP A 153 -26.86 -4.31 6.14
CA TRP A 153 -28.32 -4.33 6.09
C TRP A 153 -28.82 -3.73 4.78
N ASP A 154 -30.00 -4.17 4.33
CA ASP A 154 -30.62 -3.71 3.10
C ASP A 154 -32.14 -3.84 3.19
N ILE A 155 -32.86 -2.73 2.99
CA ILE A 155 -34.33 -2.72 2.94
C ILE A 155 -34.90 -2.28 1.59
N CYS A 156 -34.09 -1.80 0.64
CA CYS A 156 -34.58 -1.21 -0.61
C CYS A 156 -34.17 -1.93 -1.88
N THR A 157 -33.05 -2.66 -1.93
CA THR A 157 -32.68 -3.35 -3.18
C THR A 157 -33.65 -4.49 -3.45
N GLN A 158 -33.92 -4.72 -4.74
CA GLN A 158 -34.86 -5.76 -5.17
C GLN A 158 -34.25 -7.16 -5.06
N ARG A 159 -32.94 -7.29 -5.34
CA ARG A 159 -32.25 -8.59 -5.48
C ARG A 159 -31.62 -9.09 -4.18
N LYS A 160 -31.47 -8.24 -3.15
CA LYS A 160 -30.83 -8.59 -1.86
C LYS A 160 -29.53 -9.40 -2.07
N PRO A 161 -28.55 -8.84 -2.80
CA PRO A 161 -27.36 -9.58 -3.19
C PRO A 161 -26.51 -9.98 -1.98
N ASP A 162 -25.97 -11.19 -2.00
CA ASP A 162 -25.00 -11.64 -0.99
C ASP A 162 -23.67 -10.89 -1.13
N VAL A 163 -23.30 -10.60 -2.40
CA VAL A 163 -22.12 -9.82 -2.75
C VAL A 163 -22.53 -8.69 -3.69
N LEU A 164 -22.22 -7.46 -3.29
CA LEU A 164 -22.35 -6.26 -4.10
C LEU A 164 -20.97 -5.69 -4.32
N GLY A 165 -20.47 -5.66 -5.54
CA GLY A 165 -19.17 -5.09 -5.88
C GLY A 165 -19.27 -3.93 -6.86
N PHE A 166 -18.18 -3.18 -6.99
CA PHE A 166 -18.00 -2.27 -8.11
C PHE A 166 -16.58 -2.36 -8.68
N GLU A 167 -16.50 -2.40 -10.00
CA GLU A 167 -15.26 -2.39 -10.77
C GLU A 167 -15.09 -1.06 -11.49
N ILE A 168 -13.93 -0.42 -11.37
CA ILE A 168 -13.66 0.86 -12.01
C ILE A 168 -13.17 0.63 -13.44
N THR A 169 -13.94 1.05 -14.43
CA THR A 169 -13.64 0.80 -15.84
C THR A 169 -12.82 1.91 -16.49
N ASP A 170 -13.04 3.15 -16.08
CA ASP A 170 -12.36 4.32 -16.63
C ASP A 170 -12.36 5.50 -15.65
N VAL A 171 -11.31 6.32 -15.71
CA VAL A 171 -11.14 7.51 -14.86
C VAL A 171 -10.74 8.69 -15.73
N LYS A 172 -11.53 9.77 -15.68
CA LYS A 172 -11.31 11.01 -16.44
C LYS A 172 -11.14 12.19 -15.49
N SER A 173 -9.89 12.59 -15.27
CA SER A 173 -9.55 13.84 -14.58
C SER A 173 -9.50 15.01 -15.57
N ALA A 174 -10.07 16.15 -15.17
CA ALA A 174 -9.96 17.39 -15.95
C ALA A 174 -8.75 18.20 -15.44
N SER A 175 -7.88 18.64 -16.36
CA SER A 175 -6.69 19.41 -15.98
C SER A 175 -6.99 20.80 -15.42
N TYR A 176 -8.17 21.35 -15.71
CA TYR A 176 -8.64 22.66 -15.25
C TYR A 176 -9.56 22.58 -14.02
N PHE A 177 -9.95 21.38 -13.60
CA PHE A 177 -10.83 21.15 -12.46
C PHE A 177 -10.53 19.78 -11.87
N THR A 178 -9.60 19.76 -10.91
CA THR A 178 -9.09 18.57 -10.23
C THR A 178 -9.82 18.17 -8.93
N PRO A 179 -10.57 19.03 -8.21
CA PRO A 179 -11.26 18.65 -6.96
C PRO A 179 -12.31 17.53 -7.11
N VAL A 180 -12.81 17.33 -8.33
CA VAL A 180 -13.76 16.26 -8.65
C VAL A 180 -13.30 15.53 -9.89
N THR A 181 -13.15 14.21 -9.77
CA THR A 181 -12.80 13.34 -10.90
C THR A 181 -14.01 12.53 -11.34
N LYS A 182 -14.27 12.49 -12.66
CA LYS A 182 -15.33 11.65 -13.23
C LYS A 182 -14.80 10.25 -13.46
N LEU A 183 -15.62 9.24 -13.22
CA LEU A 183 -15.27 7.85 -13.45
C LEU A 183 -16.45 7.08 -14.02
N HIS A 184 -16.14 5.96 -14.66
CA HIS A 184 -17.09 4.95 -15.07
C HIS A 184 -16.77 3.67 -14.30
N ALA A 185 -17.82 2.96 -13.92
CA ALA A 185 -17.72 1.73 -13.15
C ALA A 185 -18.77 0.72 -13.61
N ASN A 186 -18.55 -0.55 -13.33
CA ASN A 186 -19.57 -1.58 -13.41
C ASN A 186 -19.95 -1.96 -11.99
N VAL A 187 -21.24 -1.93 -11.66
CA VAL A 187 -21.75 -2.52 -10.42
C VAL A 187 -21.98 -4.00 -10.68
N VAL A 188 -21.32 -4.84 -9.90
CA VAL A 188 -21.36 -6.30 -10.01
C VAL A 188 -22.20 -6.83 -8.86
N LEU A 189 -23.16 -7.70 -9.17
CA LEU A 189 -24.13 -8.22 -8.21
C LEU A 189 -24.11 -9.74 -8.31
N GLU A 190 -23.95 -10.42 -7.18
CA GLU A 190 -24.19 -11.86 -7.05
C GLU A 190 -25.35 -12.06 -6.07
N TYR A 191 -26.35 -12.84 -6.49
CA TYR A 191 -27.52 -13.12 -5.67
C TYR A 191 -27.99 -14.55 -5.90
N GLU A 192 -28.32 -15.23 -4.80
CA GLU A 192 -28.91 -16.56 -4.84
C GLU A 192 -30.42 -16.48 -4.52
N ASN A 193 -31.24 -17.06 -5.38
CA ASN A 193 -32.66 -17.27 -5.12
C ASN A 193 -32.95 -18.78 -5.10
N ALA A 194 -34.09 -19.16 -4.50
CA ALA A 194 -34.49 -20.58 -4.36
C ALA A 194 -34.61 -21.38 -5.68
N LEU A 195 -34.48 -20.74 -6.84
CA LEU A 195 -34.62 -21.32 -8.15
C LEU A 195 -33.39 -21.16 -9.05
N PHE A 196 -32.54 -20.17 -8.81
CA PHE A 196 -31.40 -19.84 -9.66
C PHE A 196 -30.42 -18.90 -8.96
N ASP A 197 -29.15 -19.00 -9.36
CA ASP A 197 -28.09 -18.06 -9.02
C ASP A 197 -28.02 -17.02 -10.16
N GLY A 198 -27.96 -15.75 -9.80
CA GLY A 198 -27.87 -14.64 -10.74
C GLY A 198 -26.58 -13.86 -10.57
N HIS A 199 -25.98 -13.47 -11.69
CA HIS A 199 -24.84 -12.55 -11.73
C HIS A 199 -25.11 -11.46 -12.77
N ASP A 200 -25.10 -10.21 -12.32
CA ASP A 200 -25.35 -9.05 -13.16
C ASP A 200 -24.18 -8.06 -13.07
N SER A 201 -23.81 -7.46 -14.20
CA SER A 201 -22.81 -6.39 -14.29
C SER A 201 -23.42 -5.19 -15.01
N ILE A 202 -23.67 -4.12 -14.25
CA ILE A 202 -24.45 -2.98 -14.73
C ILE A 202 -23.54 -1.73 -14.80
N PRO A 203 -23.36 -1.14 -15.99
CA PRO A 203 -22.49 0.02 -16.15
C PRO A 203 -23.12 1.26 -15.51
N THR A 204 -22.31 2.04 -14.81
CA THR A 204 -22.68 3.32 -14.21
C THR A 204 -21.59 4.37 -14.39
N SER A 205 -21.97 5.62 -14.19
CA SER A 205 -21.05 6.74 -14.12
C SER A 205 -21.01 7.30 -12.71
N GLY A 206 -19.92 7.95 -12.34
CA GLY A 206 -19.79 8.51 -11.02
C GLY A 206 -18.77 9.61 -10.94
N THR A 207 -18.68 10.18 -9.74
CA THR A 207 -17.70 11.20 -9.39
C THR A 207 -17.01 10.82 -8.08
N TYR A 208 -15.72 11.11 -8.01
CA TYR A 208 -14.96 11.10 -6.77
C TYR A 208 -14.66 12.53 -6.35
N HIS A 209 -14.99 12.86 -5.11
CA HIS A 209 -14.75 14.17 -4.49
C HIS A 209 -13.58 14.06 -3.53
N PHE A 210 -12.47 14.74 -3.82
CA PHE A 210 -11.27 14.69 -2.97
C PHE A 210 -11.51 15.30 -1.60
N GLY A 211 -12.14 16.48 -1.53
CA GLY A 211 -12.36 17.17 -0.26
C GLY A 211 -13.16 16.39 0.79
N ARG A 212 -14.07 15.52 0.35
CA ARG A 212 -14.89 14.67 1.23
C ARG A 212 -14.42 13.22 1.25
N HIS A 213 -13.41 12.84 0.47
CA HIS A 213 -13.04 11.45 0.22
C HIS A 213 -14.24 10.55 -0.12
N PHE A 214 -15.08 11.03 -1.04
CA PHE A 214 -16.41 10.47 -1.28
C PHE A 214 -16.58 10.07 -2.74
N LEU A 215 -16.91 8.79 -2.94
CA LEU A 215 -17.29 8.22 -4.22
C LEU A 215 -18.82 8.22 -4.35
N ALA A 216 -19.34 8.76 -5.44
CA ALA A 216 -20.76 8.72 -5.76
C ALA A 216 -20.95 8.10 -7.15
N LEU A 217 -21.60 6.94 -7.21
CA LEU A 217 -22.05 6.31 -8.45
C LEU A 217 -23.54 6.58 -8.64
N THR A 218 -23.90 7.05 -9.83
CA THR A 218 -25.30 7.32 -10.18
C THR A 218 -26.09 6.01 -10.24
N PRO A 219 -27.44 6.07 -10.08
CA PRO A 219 -28.28 4.90 -10.22
C PRO A 219 -28.04 4.19 -11.57
N PRO A 220 -27.68 2.89 -11.56
CA PRO A 220 -27.50 2.12 -12.78
C PRO A 220 -28.84 1.67 -13.41
N GLU A 221 -29.92 1.67 -12.61
CA GLU A 221 -31.26 1.23 -12.99
C GLU A 221 -32.30 2.35 -12.73
N ASP A 222 -33.54 2.13 -13.18
CA ASP A 222 -34.64 3.11 -13.06
C ASP A 222 -35.22 3.24 -11.62
N ASP A 223 -34.62 2.58 -10.64
CA ASP A 223 -35.03 2.62 -9.23
C ASP A 223 -34.55 3.89 -8.49
N ARG A 224 -33.66 4.66 -9.12
CA ARG A 224 -33.03 5.88 -8.57
C ARG A 224 -32.26 5.62 -7.28
N LEU A 225 -31.66 4.45 -7.15
CA LEU A 225 -30.78 4.08 -6.05
C LEU A 225 -29.32 4.35 -6.42
N GLY A 226 -28.73 5.38 -5.80
CA GLY A 226 -27.30 5.69 -5.96
C GLY A 226 -26.45 4.87 -5.00
N LEU A 227 -25.26 4.46 -5.46
CA LEU A 227 -24.25 3.83 -4.61
C LEU A 227 -23.22 4.88 -4.19
N TYR A 228 -22.99 4.99 -2.90
CA TYR A 228 -22.05 5.94 -2.33
C TYR A 228 -20.99 5.20 -1.52
N CYS A 229 -19.74 5.66 -1.52
CA CYS A 229 -18.68 5.11 -0.70
C CYS A 229 -17.83 6.22 -0.05
N GLN A 230 -17.75 6.19 1.27
CA GLN A 230 -16.99 7.11 2.08
C GLN A 230 -15.64 6.49 2.48
N PHE A 231 -14.54 7.09 2.03
CA PHE A 231 -13.20 6.71 2.48
C PHE A 231 -12.80 7.51 3.72
N ASP A 232 -11.90 6.97 4.53
CA ASP A 232 -11.39 7.64 5.73
C ASP A 232 -10.24 8.63 5.44
N GLY A 233 -9.79 8.70 4.17
CA GLY A 233 -8.70 9.56 3.70
C GLY A 233 -7.29 8.98 3.88
N TYR A 234 -7.15 7.80 4.47
CA TYR A 234 -5.86 7.18 4.75
C TYR A 234 -5.77 5.73 4.28
N ASN A 235 -6.82 4.95 4.51
CA ASN A 235 -6.99 3.62 3.97
C ASN A 235 -7.75 3.71 2.64
N MET A 236 -7.03 3.48 1.54
CA MET A 236 -7.62 3.49 0.20
C MET A 236 -8.23 2.13 -0.20
N ASP A 237 -8.05 1.09 0.62
CA ASP A 237 -8.49 -0.27 0.33
C ASP A 237 -9.82 -0.62 1.00
N ARG A 238 -10.41 0.33 1.74
CA ARG A 238 -11.69 0.15 2.41
C ARG A 238 -12.51 1.43 2.38
N CYS A 239 -13.80 1.32 2.08
CA CYS A 239 -14.74 2.41 2.24
C CYS A 239 -16.07 1.95 2.84
N GLU A 240 -16.73 2.86 3.54
CA GLU A 240 -18.06 2.67 4.11
C GLU A 240 -19.08 3.01 3.03
N GLY A 241 -19.77 2.00 2.54
CA GLY A 241 -20.69 2.11 1.42
C GLY A 241 -22.14 2.18 1.87
N PHE A 242 -22.94 2.95 1.15
CA PHE A 242 -24.38 2.99 1.39
C PHE A 242 -25.14 3.22 0.09
N ILE A 243 -26.35 2.67 0.04
CA ILE A 243 -27.31 2.93 -1.03
C ILE A 243 -28.32 3.94 -0.50
N ALA A 244 -28.54 4.99 -1.27
CA ALA A 244 -29.53 6.01 -0.93
C ALA A 244 -30.33 6.44 -2.16
N HIS A 245 -31.56 6.89 -1.92
CA HIS A 245 -32.39 7.48 -2.97
C HIS A 245 -31.77 8.78 -3.49
N GLU A 246 -31.57 8.90 -4.80
CA GLU A 246 -30.90 10.05 -5.44
C GLU A 246 -31.50 11.41 -5.05
N GLY A 247 -32.83 11.48 -4.87
CA GLY A 247 -33.53 12.74 -4.58
C GLY A 247 -33.57 13.12 -3.09
N SER A 248 -33.83 12.17 -2.19
CA SER A 248 -33.96 12.45 -0.75
C SER A 248 -32.68 12.21 0.05
N MET A 249 -31.72 11.47 -0.52
CA MET A 249 -30.54 10.96 0.18
C MET A 249 -30.88 10.08 1.39
N ASP A 250 -32.09 9.52 1.43
CA ASP A 250 -32.48 8.56 2.47
C ASP A 250 -31.70 7.25 2.27
N VAL A 251 -30.87 6.92 3.25
CA VAL A 251 -30.07 5.69 3.26
C VAL A 251 -30.98 4.50 3.53
N CYS A 252 -30.90 3.49 2.66
CA CYS A 252 -31.77 2.31 2.71
C CYS A 252 -31.00 0.98 2.60
N ALA A 253 -29.68 1.02 2.44
CA ALA A 253 -28.81 -0.12 2.64
C ALA A 253 -27.38 0.34 2.98
N GLU A 254 -26.62 -0.51 3.67
CA GLU A 254 -25.25 -0.25 4.09
C GLU A 254 -24.35 -1.46 3.83
N PHE A 255 -23.14 -1.19 3.36
CA PHE A 255 -22.15 -2.16 2.94
C PHE A 255 -20.76 -1.72 3.42
N ILE A 256 -19.88 -2.69 3.67
CA ILE A 256 -18.45 -2.42 3.83
C ILE A 256 -17.73 -2.92 2.59
N PHE A 257 -17.15 -2.00 1.84
CA PHE A 257 -16.38 -2.32 0.64
C PHE A 257 -14.90 -2.49 0.98
N VAL A 258 -14.32 -3.58 0.48
CA VAL A 258 -12.90 -3.89 0.60
C VAL A 258 -12.36 -4.15 -0.80
N ARG A 259 -11.24 -3.50 -1.13
CA ARG A 259 -10.54 -3.73 -2.40
C ARG A 259 -10.07 -5.17 -2.47
N LYS A 260 -10.36 -5.85 -3.58
CA LYS A 260 -9.70 -7.10 -3.93
C LYS A 260 -8.49 -6.80 -4.77
N HIS A 261 -7.38 -7.42 -4.41
CA HIS A 261 -6.20 -7.46 -5.25
C HIS A 261 -6.30 -8.73 -6.09
N ASP A 262 -6.14 -8.63 -7.41
CA ASP A 262 -6.03 -9.81 -8.26
C ASP A 262 -4.80 -10.60 -7.84
N ASP A 263 -5.00 -11.79 -7.28
CA ASP A 263 -3.98 -12.70 -6.76
C ASP A 263 -3.10 -13.34 -7.87
N HIS A 264 -2.93 -12.68 -9.02
CA HIS A 264 -2.11 -13.23 -10.10
C HIS A 264 -0.60 -13.09 -9.88
N HIS A 265 -0.14 -12.36 -8.85
CA HIS A 265 1.27 -12.33 -8.45
C HIS A 265 1.45 -12.11 -6.94
N ILE A 266 1.02 -13.06 -6.11
CA ILE A 266 1.53 -13.17 -4.74
C ILE A 266 2.09 -14.59 -4.58
N GLU A 267 3.42 -14.71 -4.70
CA GLU A 267 4.14 -15.71 -3.91
C GLU A 267 3.70 -15.49 -2.47
N GLN A 268 3.04 -16.49 -1.89
CA GLN A 268 2.55 -16.47 -0.52
C GLN A 268 3.63 -15.90 0.41
N PRO A 269 3.41 -14.75 1.07
CA PRO A 269 4.28 -14.38 2.18
C PRO A 269 4.03 -15.40 3.28
N ASP A 270 5.08 -16.12 3.65
CA ASP A 270 5.10 -17.13 4.69
C ASP A 270 4.20 -16.74 5.87
N HIS A 271 3.16 -17.53 6.13
CA HIS A 271 2.38 -17.50 7.36
C HIS A 271 3.25 -18.00 8.53
N HIS A 272 4.24 -17.19 8.92
CA HIS A 272 4.99 -17.32 10.16
C HIS A 272 5.04 -15.96 10.85
N PHE A 273 3.87 -15.42 11.20
CA PHE A 273 3.80 -14.23 12.06
C PHE A 273 2.68 -14.30 13.09
N PHE A 274 2.55 -15.45 13.75
CA PHE A 274 1.90 -15.58 15.05
C PHE A 274 2.42 -16.88 15.67
N ASP A 275 3.52 -16.81 16.44
CA ASP A 275 3.85 -17.70 17.56
C ASP A 275 5.24 -17.34 18.09
N GLU A 276 5.37 -16.19 18.75
CA GLU A 276 6.45 -15.99 19.72
C GLU A 276 6.02 -14.94 20.75
N TYR A 277 4.96 -15.29 21.49
CA TYR A 277 4.63 -14.67 22.77
C TYR A 277 4.65 -15.77 23.82
N HIS A 278 5.84 -16.15 24.30
CA HIS A 278 6.05 -16.75 25.63
C HIS A 278 7.57 -16.83 25.89
N GLU A 279 8.17 -15.72 26.30
CA GLU A 279 9.26 -15.80 27.28
C GLU A 279 8.81 -15.00 28.48
N GLU A 280 8.29 -15.74 29.46
CA GLU A 280 8.12 -15.25 30.81
C GLU A 280 9.50 -14.89 31.38
N ASP A 281 9.57 -13.69 31.92
CA ASP A 281 10.59 -13.28 32.87
C ASP A 281 10.67 -14.32 34.01
N HIS A 282 11.72 -15.14 34.03
CA HIS A 282 12.14 -15.84 35.24
C HIS A 282 13.55 -15.38 35.62
N HIS A 283 13.62 -14.82 36.82
CA HIS A 283 14.80 -14.42 37.57
C HIS A 283 15.73 -15.59 37.91
#